data_AF-A0A7Y8UXH6-F1
#
_entry.id   AF-A0A7Y8UXH6-F1
#
_cell.length_a   1.000
_cell.length_b   1.000
_cell.length_c   1.000
_cell.angle_alpha   90.00
_cell.angle_beta   90.00
_cell.angle_gamma   90.00
#
_symmetry.space_group_name_H-M   'P 1'
#
loop_
_entity.id
_entity.type
_entity.pdbx_description
1 polymer ?
#
loop_
_entity_poly.entity_id
_entity_poly.type
_entity_poly.pdbx_seq_one_letter_code
_entity_poly.pdbx_strand_id
1 'polypeptide(L)'
;MNANPAVKHLLRRRDSYPTTDQLKRQLGDWTCANPRANSRADAAYNLARVVNFLDNLNDRTVGNSEPRDGKINGFHNAGYSTRKNSEARLLVAFAEQGYEVLRNLGA
;
A
#
# COMPACT_ATOMS: atom_id res chain seq x y z
N MET A 1 -10.73 4.86 -9.64
CA MET A 1 -9.74 3.92 -9.06
C MET A 1 -9.40 2.72 -9.95
N ASN A 2 -10.07 2.49 -11.09
CA ASN A 2 -9.91 1.25 -11.88
C ASN A 2 -8.62 1.13 -12.73
N ALA A 3 -7.70 2.10 -12.68
CA ALA A 3 -6.52 2.13 -13.55
C ALA A 3 -5.24 1.52 -12.95
N ASN A 4 -5.19 1.30 -11.63
CA ASN A 4 -4.01 0.74 -10.96
C ASN A 4 -4.29 -0.73 -10.54
N PRO A 5 -3.63 -1.72 -11.18
CA PRO A 5 -3.85 -3.14 -10.86
C PRO A 5 -3.44 -3.49 -9.43
N ALA A 6 -2.32 -2.95 -8.93
CA ALA A 6 -1.84 -3.20 -7.57
C ALA A 6 -2.81 -2.69 -6.50
N VAL A 7 -3.37 -1.49 -6.68
CA VAL A 7 -4.43 -0.98 -5.77
C VAL A 7 -5.67 -1.85 -5.84
N LYS A 8 -6.09 -2.26 -7.04
CA LYS A 8 -7.25 -3.15 -7.21
C LYS A 8 -7.03 -4.49 -6.52
N HIS A 9 -5.84 -5.08 -6.64
CA HIS A 9 -5.49 -6.33 -5.99
C HIS A 9 -5.44 -6.17 -4.47
N LEU A 10 -4.81 -5.11 -3.97
CA LEU A 10 -4.75 -4.78 -2.55
C LEU A 10 -6.14 -4.66 -1.94
N LEU A 11 -7.02 -3.83 -2.51
CA LEU A 11 -8.35 -3.57 -1.95
C LEU A 11 -9.33 -4.75 -2.09
N ARG A 12 -9.11 -5.67 -3.03
CA ARG A 12 -9.90 -6.92 -3.14
C ARG A 12 -9.45 -7.97 -2.12
N ARG A 13 -8.20 -7.90 -1.68
CA ARG A 13 -7.60 -8.84 -0.73
C ARG A 13 -8.10 -8.49 0.68
N ARG A 14 -8.93 -9.38 1.26
CA ARG A 14 -9.41 -9.22 2.65
C ARG A 14 -8.25 -9.16 3.66
N ASP A 15 -7.11 -9.70 3.27
CA ASP A 15 -5.86 -9.69 4.02
C ASP A 15 -5.12 -8.35 4.03
N SER A 16 -5.62 -7.29 3.41
CA SER A 16 -5.10 -5.94 3.68
C SER A 16 -5.94 -5.15 4.68
N TYR A 17 -7.08 -5.70 5.13
CA TYR A 17 -8.05 -4.98 5.95
C TYR A 17 -7.49 -4.42 7.27
N PRO A 18 -6.65 -5.14 8.04
CA PRO A 18 -6.03 -4.57 9.23
C PRO A 18 -5.21 -3.31 8.93
N THR A 19 -4.57 -3.25 7.76
CA THR A 19 -3.71 -2.15 7.31
C THR A 19 -4.53 -1.01 6.69
N THR A 20 -5.72 -1.27 6.17
CA THR A 20 -6.57 -0.27 5.50
C THR A 20 -6.87 0.95 6.37
N ASP A 21 -7.25 0.74 7.63
CA ASP A 21 -7.60 1.87 8.52
C ASP A 21 -6.37 2.71 8.90
N GLN A 22 -5.21 2.08 9.06
CA GLN A 22 -3.94 2.79 9.24
C GLN A 22 -3.56 3.60 7.99
N LEU A 23 -3.72 3.02 6.80
CA LEU A 23 -3.49 3.72 5.54
C LEU A 23 -4.41 4.94 5.40
N LYS A 24 -5.68 4.84 5.79
CA LYS A 24 -6.59 5.99 5.80
C LYS A 24 -6.13 7.12 6.72
N ARG A 25 -5.45 6.81 7.84
CA ARG A 25 -4.88 7.85 8.71
C ARG A 25 -3.75 8.63 8.03
N GLN A 26 -2.95 7.96 7.20
CA GLN A 26 -1.82 8.59 6.49
C GLN A 26 -2.26 9.30 5.19
N LEU A 27 -3.22 8.72 4.47
CA LEU A 27 -3.58 9.12 3.12
C LEU A 27 -4.90 9.88 3.02
N GLY A 28 -5.73 9.81 4.06
CA GLY A 28 -7.14 10.19 4.03
C GLY A 28 -8.05 9.03 3.65
N ASP A 29 -9.35 9.16 3.91
CA ASP A 29 -10.33 8.14 3.53
C ASP A 29 -10.78 8.33 2.07
N TRP A 30 -10.39 7.37 1.24
CA TRP A 30 -10.68 7.31 -0.20
C TRP A 30 -12.04 6.67 -0.53
N THR A 31 -12.76 6.14 0.46
CA THR A 31 -14.04 5.46 0.29
C THR A 31 -15.23 6.43 0.31
N CYS A 32 -16.41 5.96 -0.10
CA CYS A 32 -17.65 6.76 -0.08
C CYS A 32 -18.05 7.25 1.32
N ALA A 33 -17.46 6.71 2.40
CA ALA A 33 -17.68 7.19 3.76
C ALA A 33 -17.17 8.64 3.98
N ASN A 34 -16.16 9.08 3.22
CA ASN A 34 -15.75 10.48 3.21
C ASN A 34 -16.69 11.29 2.30
N PRO A 35 -17.46 12.26 2.82
CA PRO A 35 -18.44 12.99 2.02
C PRO A 35 -17.78 13.97 1.03
N ARG A 36 -16.51 14.34 1.22
CA ARG A 36 -15.81 15.31 0.38
C ARG A 36 -15.19 14.63 -0.84
N ALA A 37 -15.79 14.81 -2.01
CA ALA A 37 -15.37 14.17 -3.26
C ALA A 37 -13.89 14.44 -3.62
N ASN A 38 -13.44 15.69 -3.52
CA ASN A 38 -12.04 16.04 -3.83
C ASN A 38 -11.06 15.35 -2.88
N SER A 39 -11.35 15.37 -1.58
CA SER A 39 -10.52 14.69 -0.57
C SER A 39 -10.44 13.18 -0.79
N ARG A 40 -11.55 12.53 -1.22
CA ARG A 40 -11.51 11.11 -1.62
C ARG A 40 -10.59 10.87 -2.81
N ALA A 41 -10.67 11.74 -3.82
CA ALA A 41 -9.85 11.63 -5.02
C ALA A 41 -8.36 11.79 -4.70
N ASP A 42 -8.01 12.75 -3.85
CA ASP A 42 -6.64 12.97 -3.39
C ASP A 42 -6.11 11.75 -2.60
N ALA A 43 -6.92 11.22 -1.67
CA ALA A 43 -6.57 10.02 -0.91
C ALA A 43 -6.37 8.80 -1.82
N ALA A 44 -7.26 8.62 -2.80
CA ALA A 44 -7.17 7.56 -3.80
C ALA A 44 -5.88 7.66 -4.64
N TYR A 45 -5.56 8.88 -5.05
CA TYR A 45 -4.38 9.17 -5.84
C TYR A 45 -3.10 8.91 -5.04
N ASN A 46 -3.05 9.34 -3.79
CA ASN A 46 -1.90 9.07 -2.92
C ASN A 46 -1.74 7.58 -2.61
N LEU A 47 -2.83 6.84 -2.34
CA LEU A 47 -2.79 5.39 -2.23
C LEU A 47 -2.19 4.74 -3.47
N ALA A 48 -2.64 5.16 -4.67
CA ALA A 48 -2.11 4.64 -5.92
C ALA A 48 -0.62 4.94 -6.11
N ARG A 49 -0.15 6.12 -5.70
CA ARG A 49 1.28 6.45 -5.76
C ARG A 49 2.12 5.59 -4.82
N VAL A 50 1.69 5.42 -3.57
CA VAL A 50 2.42 4.58 -2.59
C VAL A 50 2.48 3.14 -3.06
N VAL A 51 1.34 2.57 -3.46
CA VAL A 51 1.27 1.18 -3.91
C VAL A 51 2.13 0.96 -5.17
N ASN A 52 2.06 1.86 -6.15
CA ASN A 52 2.92 1.77 -7.33
C ASN A 52 4.40 1.92 -7.01
N PHE A 53 4.75 2.82 -6.09
CA PHE A 53 6.14 2.99 -5.69
C PHE A 53 6.69 1.69 -5.10
N LEU A 54 5.93 1.05 -4.19
CA LEU A 54 6.35 -0.20 -3.57
C LEU A 54 6.43 -1.36 -4.58
N ASP A 55 5.44 -1.54 -5.45
CA ASP A 55 5.42 -2.55 -6.52
C ASP A 55 6.57 -2.35 -7.54
N ASN A 56 7.19 -1.16 -7.60
CA ASN A 56 8.32 -0.86 -8.48
C ASN A 56 9.69 -0.91 -7.77
N LEU A 57 9.74 -1.27 -6.48
CA LEU A 57 11.01 -1.45 -5.78
C LEU A 57 11.80 -2.63 -6.37
N ASN A 58 13.12 -2.52 -6.30
CA ASN A 58 14.01 -3.58 -6.77
C ASN A 58 14.05 -4.78 -5.81
N ASP A 59 14.43 -5.94 -6.33
CA ASP A 59 14.63 -7.19 -5.59
C ASP A 59 15.61 -7.05 -4.40
N ARG A 60 16.62 -6.17 -4.51
CA ARG A 60 17.56 -5.88 -3.41
C ARG A 60 16.89 -5.24 -2.19
N THR A 61 15.77 -4.53 -2.38
CA THR A 61 14.99 -3.89 -1.31
C THR A 61 13.89 -4.80 -0.79
N VAL A 62 13.28 -5.60 -1.68
CA VAL A 62 12.14 -6.46 -1.39
C VAL A 62 12.31 -7.88 -1.95
N GLY A 63 13.33 -8.60 -1.49
CA GLY A 63 13.69 -9.93 -2.01
C GLY A 63 12.65 -11.05 -1.83
N ASN A 64 11.55 -10.80 -1.10
CA ASN A 64 10.38 -11.69 -1.02
C ASN A 64 9.17 -11.12 -1.78
N SER A 65 9.41 -10.40 -2.88
CA SER A 65 8.39 -9.79 -3.73
C SER A 65 8.74 -9.93 -5.20
N GLU A 66 7.72 -10.02 -6.04
CA GLU A 66 7.86 -10.08 -7.49
C GLU A 66 7.74 -8.64 -8.03
N PRO A 67 8.81 -8.06 -8.59
CA PRO A 67 8.78 -6.66 -8.99
C PRO A 67 7.81 -6.44 -10.15
N ARG A 68 6.99 -5.40 -10.04
CA ARG A 68 6.05 -4.92 -11.08
C ARG A 68 5.03 -5.98 -11.50
N ASP A 69 4.67 -6.88 -10.60
CA ASP A 69 3.65 -7.90 -10.86
C ASP A 69 2.22 -7.36 -10.68
N GLY A 70 2.11 -6.08 -10.30
CA GLY A 70 0.83 -5.41 -10.11
C GLY A 70 0.14 -5.88 -8.84
N LYS A 71 0.90 -6.27 -7.81
CA LYS A 71 0.40 -6.67 -6.49
C LYS A 71 1.31 -6.13 -5.41
N ILE A 72 0.84 -6.21 -4.17
CA ILE A 72 1.68 -6.03 -2.99
C ILE A 72 1.96 -7.41 -2.41
N ASN A 73 3.18 -7.87 -2.55
CA ASN A 73 3.62 -9.21 -2.20
C ASN A 73 4.01 -9.31 -0.72
N GLY A 74 3.78 -10.48 -0.12
CA GLY A 74 4.26 -10.81 1.22
C GLY A 74 3.24 -10.74 2.36
N PHE A 75 1.96 -10.42 2.11
CA PHE A 75 0.90 -10.62 3.10
C PHE A 75 0.69 -12.11 3.42
N HIS A 76 0.48 -12.43 4.70
CA HIS A 76 0.20 -13.78 5.20
C HIS A 76 -0.80 -13.74 6.37
N ASN A 77 -1.36 -14.90 6.74
CA ASN A 77 -2.33 -15.03 7.84
C ASN A 77 -3.46 -14.00 7.78
N ALA A 78 -4.15 -13.91 6.65
CA ALA A 78 -5.22 -12.93 6.46
C ALA A 78 -4.82 -11.47 6.78
N GLY A 79 -3.55 -11.10 6.60
CA GLY A 79 -3.08 -9.73 6.75
C GLY A 79 -2.42 -9.39 8.06
N TYR A 80 -2.55 -10.27 9.04
CA TYR A 80 -1.99 -10.06 10.38
C TYR A 80 -0.47 -10.22 10.43
N SER A 81 0.14 -10.71 9.35
CA SER A 81 1.59 -10.84 9.26
C SER A 81 2.11 -10.58 7.86
N THR A 82 3.37 -10.16 7.78
CA THR A 82 4.06 -9.91 6.53
C THR A 82 5.39 -10.65 6.50
N ARG A 83 5.80 -11.12 5.31
CA ARG A 83 7.15 -11.67 5.11
C ARG A 83 8.18 -10.56 5.32
N LYS A 84 9.32 -10.88 5.95
CA LYS A 84 10.47 -9.95 6.02
C LYS A 84 10.91 -9.59 4.59
N ASN A 85 11.45 -8.39 4.39
CA ASN A 85 11.95 -7.92 3.09
C ASN A 85 10.91 -8.07 1.96
N SER A 86 9.68 -7.62 2.20
CA SER A 86 8.58 -7.67 1.22
C SER A 86 7.89 -6.32 1.10
N GLU A 87 7.23 -6.08 -0.03
CA GLU A 87 6.41 -4.89 -0.27
C GLU A 87 5.31 -4.74 0.80
N ALA A 88 4.66 -5.83 1.21
CA ALA A 88 3.64 -5.81 2.25
C ALA A 88 4.19 -5.31 3.59
N ARG A 89 5.42 -5.72 3.95
CA ARG A 89 6.07 -5.24 5.17
C ARG A 89 6.32 -3.74 5.11
N LEU A 90 6.75 -3.22 3.96
CA LEU A 90 6.95 -1.78 3.76
C LEU A 90 5.63 -1.00 3.74
N LEU A 91 4.56 -1.57 3.16
CA LEU A 91 3.24 -0.97 3.18
C LEU A 91 2.67 -0.87 4.61
N VAL A 92 2.86 -1.90 5.43
CA VAL A 92 2.49 -1.87 6.86
C VAL A 92 3.31 -0.82 7.60
N ALA A 93 4.64 -0.79 7.39
CA ALA A 93 5.49 0.23 8.00
C ALA A 93 5.05 1.66 7.60
N PHE A 94 4.76 1.89 6.31
CA PHE A 94 4.21 3.16 5.84
C PHE A 94 2.87 3.49 6.51
N ALA A 95 1.99 2.51 6.71
CA ALA A 95 0.71 2.74 7.37
C ALA A 95 0.89 3.20 8.84
N GLU A 96 1.96 2.76 9.50
CA GLU A 96 2.31 3.12 10.88
C GLU A 96 3.06 4.45 10.99
N GLN A 97 4.07 4.65 10.13
CA GLN A 97 5.07 5.72 10.23
C GLN A 97 4.89 6.83 9.19
N GLY A 98 4.12 6.57 8.14
CA GLY A 98 3.87 7.51 7.05
C GLY A 98 5.05 7.62 6.08
N TYR A 99 5.17 8.80 5.46
CA TYR A 99 6.06 9.03 4.32
C TYR A 99 7.57 8.93 4.65
N GLU A 100 7.96 8.94 5.91
CA GLU A 100 9.37 8.75 6.30
C GLU A 100 9.92 7.40 5.84
N VAL A 101 9.09 6.37 5.84
CA VAL A 101 9.46 5.03 5.34
C VAL A 101 9.87 5.09 3.88
N LEU A 102 9.11 5.82 3.04
CA LEU A 102 9.40 5.92 1.62
C LEU A 102 10.66 6.75 1.34
N ARG A 103 10.90 7.80 2.14
CA ARG A 103 12.12 8.62 2.03
C ARG A 103 13.39 7.80 2.27
N ASN A 104 13.34 6.85 3.20
CA ASN A 104 14.46 5.98 3.53
C ASN A 104 14.77 4.92 2.46
N LEU A 105 13.87 4.73 1.48
CA LEU A 105 14.03 3.74 0.40
C LEU A 105 14.56 4.32 -0.91
N GLY A 106 14.64 5.65 -1.02
CA GLY A 106 14.99 6.37 -2.24
C GLY A 106 15.93 7.56 -2.04
N ALA A 107 16.81 7.48 -1.04
CA ALA A 107 17.95 8.40 -0.89
C ALA A 107 19.10 8.01 -1.82
#